data_AF-A0A2V5UQD4-F1
#
_entry.id   AF-A0A2V5UQD4-F1
#
_cell.length_a   1.000
_cell.length_b   1.000
_cell.length_c   1.000
_cell.angle_alpha   90.00
_cell.angle_beta   90.00
_cell.angle_gamma   90.00
#
_symmetry.space_group_name_H-M   'P 1'
#
loop_
_entity.id
_entity.type
_entity.pdbx_description
1 polymer ?
#
loop_
_entity_poly.entity_id
_entity_poly.type
_entity_poly.pdbx_seq_one_letter_code
_entity_poly.pdbx_strand_id
1 'polypeptide(L)'
;MARMRPAMHRSLVFFLFMFVISGCGIPVATEVEAGRSALIAGNPEMALAHFQRGARAQPDYVADLSPLREGIWTYLGRAYYDSGKLSEAREALAQALKRDEGDFMARLYLGLTFLRVKSSPTQADKSFALADILYALKERVSAKRVTALVKERGTNFSLTGEMEKDLRTAGADDELMEQIRMSARNRPRVE
;
A
#
# COMPACT_ATOMS: atom_id res chain seq x y z
N MET A 1 -9.62 83.36 -32.66
CA MET A 1 -10.09 82.02 -32.24
C MET A 1 -8.86 81.15 -31.95
N ALA A 2 -8.86 80.55 -30.75
CA ALA A 2 -8.05 79.43 -30.20
C ALA A 2 -6.73 79.02 -30.91
N ARG A 3 -5.57 79.21 -30.23
CA ARG A 3 -4.71 78.18 -29.56
C ARG A 3 -4.15 77.09 -30.50
N MET A 4 -2.90 76.62 -30.43
CA MET A 4 -1.64 76.91 -29.73
C MET A 4 -0.65 75.87 -30.34
N ARG A 5 0.63 76.21 -30.54
CA ARG A 5 1.70 75.25 -30.91
C ARG A 5 2.13 74.39 -29.69
N PRO A 6 3.25 73.64 -29.73
CA PRO A 6 3.46 72.24 -30.12
C PRO A 6 3.98 71.39 -28.91
N ALA A 7 4.36 70.12 -29.07
CA ALA A 7 5.49 69.50 -28.34
C ALA A 7 5.77 68.05 -28.75
N MET A 8 7.00 67.78 -29.20
CA MET A 8 7.67 66.48 -29.04
C MET A 8 8.14 66.33 -27.59
N HIS A 9 7.90 65.19 -26.93
CA HIS A 9 8.93 64.45 -26.15
C HIS A 9 8.39 63.19 -25.44
N ARG A 10 9.04 62.05 -25.75
CA ARG A 10 9.60 61.02 -24.85
C ARG A 10 8.80 60.60 -23.59
N SER A 11 8.46 59.31 -23.57
CA SER A 11 8.04 58.41 -22.46
C SER A 11 6.75 57.73 -22.91
N LEU A 12 6.56 56.42 -22.92
CA LEU A 12 6.93 55.47 -21.88
C LEU A 12 6.93 54.09 -22.55
N VAL A 13 8.09 53.47 -22.53
CA VAL A 13 8.28 52.02 -22.57
C VAL A 13 7.27 51.34 -21.63
N PHE A 14 6.85 50.11 -21.95
CA PHE A 14 6.06 49.22 -21.07
C PHE A 14 4.54 49.47 -20.98
N PHE A 15 3.81 49.09 -22.04
CA PHE A 15 2.46 48.50 -21.85
C PHE A 15 2.52 46.99 -22.12
N LEU A 16 3.54 46.33 -21.54
CA LEU A 16 3.51 44.90 -21.25
C LEU A 16 2.69 44.74 -19.95
N PHE A 17 1.39 45.02 -20.01
CA PHE A 17 0.52 44.72 -18.88
C PHE A 17 0.27 43.21 -18.90
N MET A 18 1.19 42.52 -18.24
CA MET A 18 1.08 41.18 -17.67
C MET A 18 -0.37 40.70 -17.64
N PHE A 19 -0.75 39.92 -18.67
CA PHE A 19 -1.92 39.06 -18.56
C PHE A 19 -1.52 38.02 -17.52
N VAL A 20 -1.92 38.27 -16.27
CA VAL A 20 -1.75 37.34 -15.17
C VAL A 20 -2.48 36.08 -15.59
N ILE A 21 -1.72 35.06 -15.97
CA ILE A 21 -2.24 33.71 -16.18
C ILE A 21 -2.67 33.27 -14.78
N SER A 22 -3.94 33.52 -14.44
CA SER A 22 -4.61 32.83 -13.35
C SER A 22 -4.52 31.35 -13.69
N GLY A 23 -3.54 30.65 -13.13
CA GLY A 23 -3.49 29.21 -13.17
C GLY A 23 -4.75 28.71 -12.47
N CYS A 24 -5.76 28.31 -13.24
CA CYS A 24 -6.87 27.51 -12.73
C CYS A 24 -6.28 26.17 -12.31
N GLY A 25 -5.78 26.09 -11.08
CA GLY A 25 -5.50 24.83 -10.42
C GLY A 25 -6.82 24.08 -10.28
N ILE A 26 -6.83 22.81 -10.66
CA ILE A 26 -7.96 21.91 -10.40
C ILE A 26 -8.19 21.90 -8.88
N PRO A 27 -9.42 22.15 -8.38
CA PRO A 27 -9.69 22.12 -6.95
C PRO A 27 -9.34 20.77 -6.32
N VAL A 28 -8.72 20.75 -5.15
CA VAL A 28 -8.35 19.50 -4.47
C VAL A 28 -9.55 18.59 -4.24
N ALA A 29 -10.73 19.17 -3.95
CA ALA A 29 -11.98 18.42 -3.85
C ALA A 29 -12.28 17.61 -5.13
N THR A 30 -12.05 18.16 -6.32
CA THR A 30 -12.29 17.43 -7.58
C THR A 30 -11.28 16.31 -7.82
N GLU A 31 -10.03 16.48 -7.40
CA GLU A 31 -9.04 15.39 -7.41
C GLU A 31 -9.45 14.29 -6.44
N VAL A 32 -9.92 14.66 -5.24
CA VAL A 32 -10.40 13.69 -4.25
C VAL A 32 -11.61 12.92 -4.76
N GLU A 33 -12.60 13.59 -5.37
CA GLU A 33 -13.75 12.92 -5.95
C GLU A 33 -13.39 11.95 -7.08
N ALA A 34 -12.49 12.38 -7.98
CA ALA A 34 -12.01 11.51 -9.05
C ALA A 34 -11.23 10.31 -8.49
N GLY A 35 -10.41 10.52 -7.45
CA GLY A 35 -9.71 9.44 -6.76
C GLY A 35 -10.67 8.45 -6.06
N ARG A 36 -11.72 8.95 -5.42
CA ARG A 36 -12.77 8.12 -4.80
C ARG A 36 -13.51 7.28 -5.84
N SER A 37 -13.87 7.89 -6.97
CA SER A 37 -14.49 7.18 -8.10
C SER A 37 -13.58 6.07 -8.63
N ALA A 38 -12.28 6.34 -8.77
CA ALA A 38 -11.31 5.33 -9.19
C ALA A 38 -11.18 4.16 -8.19
N LEU A 39 -11.23 4.43 -6.87
CA LEU A 39 -11.28 3.36 -5.87
C LEU A 39 -12.55 2.50 -5.98
N ILE A 40 -13.71 3.13 -6.18
CA ILE A 40 -14.99 2.41 -6.37
C ILE A 40 -14.93 1.54 -7.63
N ALA A 41 -14.26 2.01 -8.68
CA ALA A 41 -14.04 1.27 -9.92
C ALA A 41 -12.96 0.17 -9.79
N GLY A 42 -12.33 0.01 -8.63
CA GLY A 42 -11.26 -0.99 -8.41
C GLY A 42 -9.94 -0.64 -9.11
N ASN A 43 -9.69 0.65 -9.39
CA ASN A 43 -8.46 1.13 -10.01
C ASN A 43 -7.63 1.96 -9.01
N PRO A 44 -6.88 1.30 -8.12
CA PRO A 44 -6.12 1.99 -7.08
C PRO A 44 -4.94 2.80 -7.64
N GLU A 45 -4.40 2.45 -8.81
CA GLU A 45 -3.34 3.21 -9.47
C GLU A 45 -3.82 4.59 -9.93
N MET A 46 -4.99 4.66 -10.56
CA MET A 46 -5.62 5.94 -10.90
C MET A 46 -5.97 6.73 -9.65
N ALA A 47 -6.53 6.07 -8.62
CA ALA A 47 -6.85 6.72 -7.36
C ALA A 47 -5.61 7.36 -6.72
N LEU A 48 -4.49 6.63 -6.68
CA LEU A 48 -3.21 7.15 -6.20
C LEU A 48 -2.78 8.40 -6.96
N ALA A 49 -2.88 8.41 -8.29
CA ALA A 49 -2.49 9.57 -9.09
C ALA A 49 -3.30 10.84 -8.73
N HIS A 50 -4.61 10.68 -8.55
CA HIS A 50 -5.51 11.75 -8.11
C HIS A 50 -5.18 12.23 -6.69
N PHE A 51 -5.10 11.33 -5.72
CA PHE A 51 -4.81 11.70 -4.33
C PHE A 51 -3.41 12.28 -4.15
N GLN A 52 -2.41 11.85 -4.92
CA GLN A 52 -1.07 12.45 -4.90
C GLN A 52 -1.06 13.89 -5.42
N ARG A 53 -1.88 14.21 -6.43
CA ARG A 53 -2.07 15.62 -6.86
C ARG A 53 -2.76 16.42 -5.77
N GLY A 54 -3.81 15.87 -5.15
CA GLY A 54 -4.48 16.48 -4.01
C GLY A 54 -3.53 16.76 -2.84
N ALA A 55 -2.70 15.79 -2.45
CA ALA A 55 -1.75 15.92 -1.35
C ALA A 55 -0.65 16.94 -1.63
N ARG A 56 -0.17 17.06 -2.88
CA ARG A 56 0.79 18.09 -3.28
C ARG A 56 0.19 19.49 -3.26
N ALA A 57 -1.07 19.62 -3.66
CA ALA A 57 -1.77 20.91 -3.71
C ALA A 57 -2.21 21.38 -2.33
N GLN A 58 -2.76 20.48 -1.49
CA GLN A 58 -3.23 20.80 -0.15
C GLN A 58 -3.02 19.59 0.79
N PRO A 59 -1.84 19.49 1.43
CA PRO A 59 -1.50 18.38 2.33
C PRO A 59 -2.40 18.24 3.56
N ASP A 60 -3.10 19.31 3.94
CA ASP A 60 -3.98 19.36 5.11
C ASP A 60 -5.46 19.37 4.70
N TYR A 61 -5.77 18.99 3.44
CA TYR A 61 -7.14 18.83 2.99
C TYR A 61 -7.84 17.75 3.80
N VAL A 62 -9.06 18.07 4.24
CA VAL A 62 -9.97 17.17 4.93
C VAL A 62 -11.33 17.27 4.27
N ALA A 63 -11.87 16.13 3.83
CA ALA A 63 -13.26 16.02 3.44
C ALA A 63 -14.09 15.80 4.72
N ASP A 64 -14.93 16.78 5.04
CA ASP A 64 -15.89 16.68 6.13
C ASP A 64 -17.22 16.15 5.58
N LEU A 65 -17.38 14.82 5.64
CA LEU A 65 -18.56 14.09 5.20
C LEU A 65 -19.20 13.45 6.43
N SER A 66 -19.59 14.26 7.41
CA SER A 66 -20.21 13.83 8.67
C SER A 66 -21.16 12.62 8.45
N PRO A 67 -20.90 11.47 9.12
CA PRO A 67 -20.03 11.29 10.29
C PRO A 67 -18.57 10.94 9.97
N LEU A 68 -18.17 10.89 8.69
CA LEU A 68 -16.83 10.50 8.27
C LEU A 68 -16.00 11.74 7.93
N ARG A 69 -14.88 11.89 8.61
CA ARG A 69 -13.90 12.92 8.34
C ARG A 69 -12.65 12.23 7.81
N GLU A 70 -12.31 12.50 6.55
CA GLU A 70 -11.23 11.81 5.85
C GLU A 70 -10.23 12.82 5.31
N GLY A 71 -8.99 12.73 5.80
CA GLY A 71 -7.89 13.54 5.29
C GLY A 71 -7.36 13.04 3.94
N ILE A 72 -6.64 13.91 3.22
CA ILE A 72 -5.97 13.50 1.97
C ILE A 72 -4.97 12.33 2.17
N TRP A 73 -4.35 12.27 3.35
CA TRP A 73 -3.45 11.17 3.74
C TRP A 73 -4.19 9.85 3.97
N THR A 74 -5.44 9.91 4.41
CA THR A 74 -6.33 8.74 4.58
C THR A 74 -6.68 8.15 3.23
N TYR A 75 -7.02 9.00 2.26
CA TYR A 75 -7.24 8.58 0.88
C TYR A 75 -6.00 7.95 0.24
N LEU A 76 -4.83 8.57 0.40
CA LEU A 76 -3.56 7.99 -0.05
C LEU A 76 -3.30 6.64 0.59
N GLY A 77 -3.45 6.55 1.92
CA GLY A 77 -3.25 5.33 2.69
C GLY A 77 -4.12 4.18 2.21
N ARG A 78 -5.41 4.44 1.99
CA ARG A 78 -6.36 3.48 1.43
C ARG A 78 -5.95 3.03 0.03
N ALA A 79 -5.59 3.95 -0.86
CA ALA A 79 -5.19 3.61 -2.22
C ALA A 79 -3.86 2.83 -2.27
N TYR A 80 -2.92 3.12 -1.38
CA TYR A 80 -1.71 2.32 -1.19
C TYR A 80 -2.02 0.91 -0.66
N TYR A 81 -2.94 0.78 0.30
CA TYR A 81 -3.38 -0.51 0.81
C TYR A 81 -4.02 -1.36 -0.30
N ASP A 82 -4.94 -0.77 -1.09
CA ASP A 82 -5.64 -1.46 -2.17
C ASP A 82 -4.68 -1.90 -3.29
N SER A 83 -3.65 -1.09 -3.59
CA SER A 83 -2.56 -1.44 -4.54
C SER A 83 -1.48 -2.36 -3.96
N GLY A 84 -1.62 -2.82 -2.70
CA GLY A 84 -0.68 -3.74 -2.05
C GLY A 84 0.66 -3.12 -1.62
N LYS A 85 0.78 -1.79 -1.71
CA LYS A 85 1.95 -1.01 -1.28
C LYS A 85 1.88 -0.75 0.23
N LEU A 86 2.05 -1.81 1.01
CA LEU A 86 1.73 -1.80 2.45
C LEU A 86 2.64 -0.89 3.27
N SER A 87 3.90 -0.71 2.86
CA SER A 87 4.84 0.20 3.52
C SER A 87 4.40 1.65 3.40
N GLU A 88 4.06 2.08 2.18
CA GLU A 88 3.56 3.42 1.88
C GLU A 88 2.17 3.65 2.50
N ALA A 89 1.32 2.62 2.51
CA ALA A 89 0.03 2.66 3.19
C ALA A 89 0.22 2.99 4.69
N ARG A 90 1.11 2.25 5.36
CA ARG A 90 1.42 2.47 6.78
C ARG A 90 1.89 3.89 7.05
N GLU A 91 2.78 4.43 6.21
CA GLU A 91 3.31 5.79 6.37
C GLU A 91 2.24 6.86 6.17
N ALA A 92 1.43 6.76 5.11
CA ALA A 92 0.37 7.71 4.83
C ALA A 92 -0.72 7.68 5.91
N LEU A 93 -1.11 6.49 6.39
CA LEU A 93 -2.13 6.34 7.44
C LEU A 93 -1.62 6.83 8.80
N ALA A 94 -0.35 6.61 9.12
CA ALA A 94 0.27 7.19 10.30
C ALA A 94 0.31 8.73 10.20
N GLN A 95 0.56 9.28 9.01
CA GLN A 95 0.54 10.72 8.77
C GLN A 95 -0.86 11.33 8.89
N ALA A 96 -1.90 10.60 8.50
CA ALA A 96 -3.29 10.98 8.71
C ALA A 96 -3.62 11.07 10.21
N LEU A 97 -3.30 10.02 10.98
CA LEU A 97 -3.58 9.97 12.42
C LEU A 97 -2.79 10.99 13.23
N LYS A 98 -1.62 11.44 12.76
CA LYS A 98 -0.88 12.57 13.35
C LYS A 98 -1.62 13.90 13.22
N ARG A 99 -2.44 14.07 12.18
CA ARG A 99 -3.22 15.30 11.94
C ARG A 99 -4.57 15.25 12.61
N ASP A 100 -5.19 14.08 12.55
CA ASP A 100 -6.51 13.84 13.10
C ASP A 100 -6.53 12.46 13.76
N GLU A 101 -6.32 12.45 15.08
CA GLU A 101 -6.42 11.22 15.87
C GLU A 101 -7.85 10.64 15.85
N GLY A 102 -8.85 11.43 15.47
CA GLY A 102 -10.24 11.03 15.32
C GLY A 102 -10.55 10.35 13.99
N ASP A 103 -9.63 10.33 13.02
CA ASP A 103 -9.86 9.73 11.70
C ASP A 103 -10.01 8.20 11.81
N PHE A 104 -11.27 7.77 11.90
CA PHE A 104 -11.65 6.37 12.04
C PHE A 104 -11.17 5.53 10.84
N MET A 105 -11.24 6.08 9.63
CA MET A 105 -10.83 5.36 8.42
C MET A 105 -9.32 5.16 8.39
N ALA A 106 -8.54 6.17 8.77
CA ALA A 106 -7.10 6.02 8.87
C ALA A 106 -6.71 4.93 9.89
N ARG A 107 -7.37 4.91 11.06
CA ARG A 107 -7.15 3.89 12.09
C ARG A 107 -7.52 2.48 11.59
N LEU A 108 -8.68 2.34 10.93
CA LEU A 108 -9.14 1.07 10.36
C LEU A 108 -8.14 0.53 9.35
N TYR A 109 -7.79 1.34 8.33
CA TYR A 109 -6.88 0.92 7.28
C TYR A 109 -5.46 0.67 7.81
N LEU A 110 -5.01 1.37 8.86
CA LEU A 110 -3.71 1.11 9.47
C LEU A 110 -3.70 -0.27 10.15
N GLY A 111 -4.77 -0.62 10.86
CA GLY A 111 -4.96 -1.95 11.43
C GLY A 111 -4.96 -3.04 10.35
N LEU A 112 -5.71 -2.85 9.27
CA LEU A 112 -5.73 -3.78 8.12
C LEU A 112 -4.35 -3.91 7.47
N THR A 113 -3.62 -2.81 7.36
CA THR A 113 -2.24 -2.80 6.84
C THR A 113 -1.32 -3.66 7.70
N PHE A 114 -1.37 -3.53 9.03
CA PHE A 114 -0.59 -4.38 9.93
C PHE A 114 -0.94 -5.87 9.82
N LEU A 115 -2.23 -6.19 9.72
CA LEU A 115 -2.68 -7.57 9.51
C LEU A 115 -2.14 -8.13 8.19
N ARG A 116 -2.22 -7.38 7.10
CA ARG A 116 -1.76 -7.82 5.78
C ARG A 116 -0.24 -7.89 5.68
N VAL A 117 0.51 -7.02 6.38
CA VAL A 117 1.97 -7.14 6.51
C VAL A 117 2.33 -8.43 7.23
N LYS A 118 1.63 -8.77 8.33
CA LYS A 118 1.85 -10.03 9.05
C LYS A 118 1.49 -11.25 8.19
N SER A 119 0.47 -11.15 7.35
CA SER A 119 0.00 -12.23 6.47
C SER A 119 0.74 -12.30 5.13
N SER A 120 1.50 -11.28 4.73
CA SER A 120 2.28 -11.30 3.51
C SER A 120 3.55 -12.09 3.80
N PRO A 121 3.72 -13.30 3.22
CA PRO A 121 5.01 -13.94 3.25
C PRO A 121 5.93 -13.03 2.44
N THR A 122 6.85 -12.33 3.12
CA THR A 122 7.93 -11.63 2.41
C THR A 122 8.58 -12.63 1.46
N GLN A 123 9.15 -12.16 0.35
CA GLN A 123 9.70 -13.05 -0.67
C GLN A 123 10.82 -13.98 -0.14
N ALA A 124 11.40 -13.64 1.01
CA ALA A 124 12.35 -14.44 1.80
C ALA A 124 11.69 -15.53 2.68
N ASP A 125 10.37 -15.51 2.84
CA ASP A 125 9.57 -16.43 3.67
C ASP A 125 8.55 -17.21 2.80
N LYS A 126 8.97 -17.58 1.58
CA LYS A 126 8.19 -18.52 0.73
C LYS A 126 8.27 -19.96 1.23
N SER A 127 9.21 -20.24 2.11
CA SER A 127 9.39 -21.55 2.75
C SER A 127 8.25 -21.83 3.71
N PHE A 128 7.82 -23.07 3.78
CA PHE A 128 6.71 -23.46 4.65
C PHE A 128 7.08 -23.44 6.12
N ALA A 129 6.20 -22.88 6.95
CA ALA A 129 6.21 -23.10 8.38
C ALA A 129 5.57 -24.46 8.72
N LEU A 130 5.88 -24.97 9.91
CA LEU A 130 5.29 -26.22 10.41
C LEU A 130 3.75 -26.16 10.40
N ALA A 131 3.19 -25.02 10.82
CA ALA A 131 1.75 -24.79 10.88
C ALA A 131 1.09 -24.92 9.50
N ASP A 132 1.73 -24.41 8.44
CA ASP A 132 1.19 -24.46 7.07
C ASP A 132 1.13 -25.91 6.55
N ILE A 133 2.17 -26.69 6.82
CA ILE A 133 2.25 -28.10 6.43
C ILE A 133 1.21 -28.92 7.21
N LEU A 134 1.13 -28.72 8.53
CA LEU A 134 0.12 -29.39 9.37
C LEU A 134 -1.29 -29.05 8.94
N TYR A 135 -1.55 -27.78 8.61
CA TYR A 135 -2.84 -27.33 8.10
C TYR A 135 -3.18 -28.03 6.78
N ALA A 136 -2.27 -28.00 5.79
CA ALA A 136 -2.49 -28.64 4.50
C ALA A 136 -2.81 -30.13 4.62
N LEU A 137 -2.06 -30.86 5.45
CA LEU A 137 -2.28 -32.29 5.68
C LEU A 137 -3.62 -32.56 6.38
N LYS A 138 -3.99 -31.76 7.38
CA LYS A 138 -5.30 -31.85 8.06
C LYS A 138 -6.48 -31.56 7.11
N GLU A 139 -6.30 -30.60 6.21
CA GLU A 139 -7.25 -30.28 5.12
C GLU A 139 -7.20 -31.28 3.95
N ARG A 140 -6.63 -32.48 4.17
CA ARG A 140 -6.58 -33.59 3.22
C ARG A 140 -5.79 -33.31 1.94
N VAL A 141 -4.90 -32.31 1.93
CA VAL A 141 -3.91 -32.17 0.86
C VAL A 141 -2.96 -33.37 0.93
N SER A 142 -2.76 -34.06 -0.19
CA SER A 142 -1.93 -35.27 -0.21
C SER A 142 -0.48 -34.96 0.16
N ALA A 143 0.14 -35.84 0.96
CA ALA A 143 1.54 -35.70 1.37
C ALA A 143 2.46 -35.49 0.15
N LYS A 144 2.27 -36.26 -0.94
CA LYS A 144 2.97 -36.09 -2.21
C LYS A 144 2.91 -34.65 -2.79
N ARG A 145 1.74 -34.00 -2.73
CA ARG A 145 1.59 -32.60 -3.21
C ARG A 145 2.38 -31.66 -2.31
N VAL A 146 2.30 -31.86 -1.00
CA VAL A 146 3.05 -31.08 -0.01
C VAL A 146 4.56 -31.28 -0.19
N THR A 147 5.02 -32.51 -0.44
CA THR A 147 6.43 -32.84 -0.75
C THR A 147 6.94 -32.05 -1.95
N ALA A 148 6.18 -32.01 -3.05
CA ALA A 148 6.55 -31.24 -4.24
C ALA A 148 6.68 -29.73 -3.92
N LEU A 149 5.77 -29.18 -3.12
CA LEU A 149 5.80 -27.78 -2.71
C LEU A 149 6.98 -27.47 -1.78
N VAL A 150 7.26 -28.36 -0.80
CA VAL A 150 8.43 -28.24 0.09
C VAL A 150 9.72 -28.35 -0.71
N LYS A 151 9.77 -29.18 -1.77
CA LYS A 151 10.93 -29.25 -2.66
C LYS A 151 11.17 -27.96 -3.43
N GLU A 152 10.10 -27.29 -3.87
CA GLU A 152 10.18 -26.02 -4.60
C GLU A 152 10.57 -24.84 -3.71
N ARG A 153 10.04 -24.78 -2.48
CA ARG A 153 10.10 -23.58 -1.64
C ARG A 153 10.90 -23.73 -0.35
N GLY A 154 11.14 -24.96 0.07
CA GLY A 154 11.76 -25.31 1.34
C GLY A 154 10.85 -25.10 2.56
N THR A 155 11.43 -25.28 3.75
CA THR A 155 10.83 -25.02 5.06
C THR A 155 11.67 -24.00 5.85
N ASN A 156 11.09 -23.33 6.85
CA ASN A 156 11.79 -22.42 7.77
C ASN A 156 12.03 -22.97 9.20
N PHE A 157 11.69 -24.25 9.46
CA PHE A 157 11.86 -24.92 10.75
C PHE A 157 12.70 -26.20 10.67
N SER A 158 13.45 -26.53 11.72
CA SER A 158 14.20 -27.81 11.78
C SER A 158 13.33 -28.87 12.45
N LEU A 159 13.28 -30.06 11.86
CA LEU A 159 12.45 -31.16 12.35
C LEU A 159 12.89 -31.62 13.75
N THR A 160 11.96 -31.68 14.72
CA THR A 160 12.15 -32.32 16.03
C THR A 160 11.32 -33.59 16.13
N GLY A 161 11.58 -34.43 17.14
CA GLY A 161 10.81 -35.67 17.35
C GLY A 161 9.31 -35.44 17.59
N GLU A 162 8.95 -34.34 18.26
CA GLU A 162 7.56 -33.95 18.47
C GLU A 162 6.89 -33.52 17.15
N MET A 163 7.56 -32.67 16.37
CA MET A 163 7.06 -32.22 15.06
C MET A 163 6.86 -33.39 14.10
N GLU A 164 7.77 -34.37 14.12
CA GLU A 164 7.63 -35.58 13.32
C GLU A 164 6.37 -36.35 13.68
N LYS A 165 6.10 -36.56 14.98
CA LYS A 165 4.90 -37.24 15.43
C LYS A 165 3.63 -36.49 15.01
N ASP A 166 3.62 -35.17 15.09
CA ASP A 166 2.47 -34.35 14.70
C ASP A 166 2.21 -34.40 13.19
N LEU A 167 3.28 -34.31 12.38
CA LEU A 167 3.19 -34.42 10.93
C LEU A 167 2.71 -35.80 10.48
N ARG A 168 3.22 -36.87 11.10
CA ARG A 168 2.76 -38.26 10.85
C ARG A 168 1.28 -38.42 11.19
N THR A 169 0.86 -37.87 12.33
CA THR A 169 -0.56 -37.89 12.76
C THR A 169 -1.45 -37.13 11.79
N ALA A 170 -0.94 -36.04 11.19
CA ALA A 170 -1.66 -35.27 10.17
C ALA A 170 -1.70 -35.97 8.80
N GLY A 171 -0.92 -37.04 8.57
CA GLY A 171 -0.91 -37.80 7.32
C GLY A 171 0.35 -37.61 6.46
N ALA A 172 1.45 -37.11 7.02
CA ALA A 172 2.74 -37.08 6.35
C ALA A 172 3.31 -38.50 6.14
N ASP A 173 3.83 -38.75 4.95
CA ASP A 173 4.54 -39.99 4.59
C ASP A 173 6.06 -39.85 4.75
N ASP A 174 6.80 -40.96 4.59
CA ASP A 174 8.26 -40.98 4.71
C ASP A 174 8.94 -40.01 3.74
N GLU A 175 8.38 -39.84 2.53
CA GLU A 175 8.91 -38.96 1.49
C GLU A 175 8.86 -37.49 1.93
N LEU A 176 7.72 -37.05 2.48
CA LEU A 176 7.58 -35.70 3.01
C LEU A 176 8.52 -35.45 4.19
N MET A 177 8.64 -36.42 5.11
CA MET A 177 9.54 -36.29 6.27
C MET A 177 11.00 -36.11 5.84
N GLU A 178 11.45 -36.89 4.86
CA GLU A 178 12.82 -36.78 4.36
C GLU A 178 13.05 -35.47 3.62
N GLN A 179 12.09 -35.06 2.79
CA GLN A 179 12.19 -33.79 2.06
C GLN A 179 12.28 -32.58 3.00
N ILE A 180 11.56 -32.58 4.14
CA ILE A 180 11.67 -31.54 5.17
C ILE A 180 13.07 -31.52 5.80
N ARG A 181 13.63 -32.69 6.13
CA ARG A 181 15.00 -32.80 6.68
C ARG A 181 16.04 -32.28 5.69
N MET A 182 15.92 -32.64 4.42
CA MET A 182 16.79 -32.16 3.34
C MET A 182 16.70 -30.64 3.18
N SER A 183 15.48 -30.09 3.19
CA SER A 183 15.29 -28.65 3.06
C SER A 183 15.94 -27.87 4.20
N ALA A 184 15.89 -28.38 5.44
CA ALA A 184 16.52 -27.73 6.59
C ALA A 184 18.06 -27.70 6.48
N ARG A 185 18.66 -28.74 5.91
CA ARG A 185 20.11 -28.84 5.68
C ARG A 185 20.62 -27.89 4.60
N ASN A 186 19.81 -27.64 3.57
CA ASN A 186 20.19 -26.82 2.42
C ASN A 186 19.89 -25.33 2.61
N ARG A 187 19.51 -24.88 3.82
CA ARG A 187 19.28 -23.45 4.07
C ARG A 187 20.59 -22.68 3.97
N PRO A 188 20.65 -21.58 3.21
CA PRO A 188 21.81 -20.71 3.24
C PRO A 188 22.00 -20.19 4.66
N ARG A 189 23.21 -20.35 5.22
CA ARG A 189 23.61 -19.65 6.44
C ARG A 189 23.61 -18.16 6.10
N VAL A 190 22.67 -17.42 6.68
CA VAL A 190 22.74 -15.96 6.66
C VAL A 190 23.84 -15.60 7.68
N GLU A 191 24.99 -15.16 7.16
CA GLU A 191 26.05 -14.52 7.96
C GLU A 191 25.61 -13.14 8.46
#